data_AF-A0A2G2A198-F1
#
_entry.id   AF-A0A2G2A198-F1
#
_cell.length_a   1.000
_cell.length_b   1.000
_cell.length_c   1.000
_cell.angle_alpha   90.00
_cell.angle_beta   90.00
_cell.angle_gamma   90.00
#
_symmetry.space_group_name_H-M   'P 1'
#
loop_
_entity.id
_entity.type
_entity.pdbx_description
1 polymer ?
#
loop_
_entity_poly.entity_id
_entity_poly.type
_entity_poly.pdbx_seq_one_letter_code
_entity_poly.pdbx_strand_id
1 'polypeptide(L)'
;MNKFTVGELCEARNLGKWYDCEVVGIADPKTRAMKSEQKGDYIILVPVDLNPNRSDGTWLARESTLRKKRPPKESDSSLEQAADKFIGKLKDSLFSEKQKELETEDG
;
A
#
# COMPACT_ATOMS: atom_id res chain seq x y z
N MET A 1 -6.31 -7.28 24.83
CA MET A 1 -6.95 -6.46 23.78
C MET A 1 -6.07 -6.58 22.55
N ASN A 2 -6.60 -7.03 21.41
CA ASN A 2 -5.81 -7.20 20.19
C ASN A 2 -5.34 -5.84 19.67
N LYS A 3 -4.08 -5.79 19.22
CA LYS A 3 -3.39 -4.64 18.64
C LYS A 3 -3.94 -4.27 17.27
N PHE A 4 -4.57 -5.21 16.57
CA PHE A 4 -5.13 -5.02 15.24
C PHE A 4 -6.66 -5.07 15.26
N THR A 5 -7.26 -4.46 14.24
CA THR A 5 -8.71 -4.45 14.00
C THR A 5 -9.02 -5.02 12.61
N VAL A 6 -10.24 -5.55 12.41
CA VAL A 6 -10.67 -6.03 11.09
C VAL A 6 -10.73 -4.85 10.10
N GLY A 7 -10.23 -5.05 8.88
CA GLY A 7 -10.03 -4.03 7.85
C GLY A 7 -8.71 -3.27 7.98
N GLU A 8 -7.91 -3.52 9.02
CA GLU A 8 -6.61 -2.86 9.19
C GLU A 8 -5.57 -3.45 8.24
N LEU A 9 -4.79 -2.58 7.58
CA LEU A 9 -3.64 -2.99 6.79
C LEU A 9 -2.44 -3.28 7.69
N CYS A 10 -1.81 -4.43 7.44
CA CYS A 10 -0.65 -4.90 8.18
C CYS A 10 0.36 -5.56 7.25
N GLU A 11 1.52 -5.88 7.78
CA GLU A 11 2.51 -6.71 7.11
C GLU A 11 2.67 -8.02 7.86
N ALA A 12 2.65 -9.13 7.11
CA ALA A 12 2.89 -10.47 7.62
C ALA A 12 4.14 -11.07 6.99
N ARG A 13 4.90 -11.85 7.77
CA ARG A 13 6.08 -12.55 7.27
C ARG A 13 5.71 -13.97 6.85
N ASN A 14 5.99 -14.33 5.60
CA ASN A 14 5.82 -15.69 5.08
C ASN A 14 7.06 -16.09 4.26
N LEU A 15 7.60 -17.30 4.49
CA LEU A 15 8.82 -17.81 3.84
C LEU A 15 9.99 -16.79 3.84
N GLY A 16 10.15 -16.05 4.94
CA GLY A 16 11.22 -15.07 5.10
C GLY A 16 10.95 -13.68 4.49
N LYS A 17 9.91 -13.52 3.66
CA LYS A 17 9.53 -12.26 3.01
C LYS A 17 8.35 -11.59 3.73
N TRP A 18 8.27 -10.26 3.64
CA TRP A 18 7.13 -9.49 4.14
C TRP A 18 6.11 -9.29 3.03
N TYR A 19 4.83 -9.41 3.37
CA TYR A 19 3.71 -9.23 2.48
C TYR A 19 2.71 -8.27 3.10
N ASP A 20 2.14 -7.42 2.27
CA ASP A 20 1.02 -6.57 2.62
C ASP A 20 -0.21 -7.44 2.79
N CYS A 21 -0.91 -7.28 3.90
CA CYS A 21 -2.09 -8.06 4.23
C CYS A 21 -3.17 -7.18 4.84
N GLU A 22 -4.42 -7.52 4.57
CA GLU A 22 -5.57 -6.98 5.28
C GLU A 22 -6.02 -7.96 6.36
N VAL A 23 -6.36 -7.44 7.53
CA VAL A 23 -6.95 -8.22 8.62
C VAL A 23 -8.41 -8.49 8.32
N VAL A 24 -8.76 -9.74 8.01
CA VAL A 24 -10.16 -10.13 7.71
C VAL A 24 -10.84 -10.81 8.90
N GLY A 25 -10.09 -11.17 9.93
CA GLY A 25 -10.65 -11.78 11.13
C GLY A 25 -9.63 -11.86 12.27
N ILE A 26 -10.16 -11.93 13.48
CA ILE A 26 -9.38 -12.11 14.70
C ILE A 26 -9.91 -13.35 15.38
N ALA A 27 -9.06 -14.37 15.53
CA ALA A 27 -9.47 -15.60 16.18
C ALA A 27 -9.65 -15.36 17.69
N ASP A 28 -10.61 -16.05 18.31
CA ASP A 28 -10.68 -16.12 19.77
C ASP A 28 -9.36 -16.76 20.27
N PRO A 29 -8.73 -16.23 21.32
CA PRO A 29 -7.53 -16.85 21.92
C PRO A 29 -7.71 -18.32 22.32
N LYS A 30 -8.96 -18.78 22.51
CA LYS A 30 -9.34 -20.17 22.76
C LYS A 30 -9.40 -21.02 21.49
N THR A 31 -9.51 -20.41 20.31
CA THR A 31 -9.48 -21.09 19.01
C THR A 31 -8.08 -21.64 18.76
N ARG A 32 -7.97 -22.97 18.74
CA ARG A 32 -6.72 -23.65 18.44
C ARG A 32 -6.53 -23.73 16.93
N ALA A 33 -5.40 -23.26 16.41
CA ALA A 33 -5.05 -23.51 15.02
C ALA A 33 -4.83 -25.01 14.81
N MET A 34 -5.57 -25.65 13.88
CA MET A 34 -5.56 -27.12 13.71
C MET A 34 -4.17 -27.73 13.49
N LYS A 35 -3.22 -26.96 12.95
CA LYS A 35 -1.84 -27.41 12.68
C LYS A 35 -0.79 -26.85 13.64
N SER A 36 -1.19 -26.11 14.68
CA SER A 36 -0.24 -25.57 15.67
C SER A 36 -0.55 -26.14 17.05
N GLU A 37 0.47 -26.73 17.68
CA GLU A 37 0.38 -27.13 19.08
C GLU A 37 0.31 -25.93 20.02
N GLN A 38 0.69 -24.74 19.54
CA GLN A 38 0.67 -23.51 20.32
C GLN A 38 -0.72 -22.85 20.27
N LYS A 39 -1.28 -22.59 21.45
CA LYS A 39 -2.39 -21.66 21.61
C LYS A 39 -1.85 -20.23 21.53
N GLY A 40 -2.64 -19.30 20.99
CA GLY A 40 -2.24 -17.91 20.95
C GLY A 40 -3.22 -17.02 20.19
N ASP A 41 -2.93 -15.73 20.23
CA ASP A 41 -3.70 -14.70 19.52
C ASP A 41 -3.37 -14.77 18.02
N TYR A 42 -4.21 -15.51 17.29
CA TYR A 42 -4.10 -15.65 15.84
C TYR A 42 -4.98 -14.62 15.14
N ILE A 43 -4.43 -14.07 14.06
CA ILE A 43 -5.08 -13.13 13.17
C ILE A 43 -5.20 -13.77 11.80
N ILE A 44 -6.39 -13.63 11.22
CA ILE A 44 -6.76 -14.13 9.91
C ILE A 44 -6.52 -12.99 8.91
N LEU A 45 -5.73 -13.27 7.88
CA LEU A 45 -5.21 -12.28 6.95
C LEU A 45 -5.49 -12.67 5.51
N VAL A 46 -5.60 -11.68 4.62
CA VAL A 46 -5.57 -11.89 3.17
C VAL A 46 -4.48 -11.00 2.58
N PRO A 47 -3.56 -11.53 1.74
CA PRO A 47 -2.57 -10.70 1.05
C PRO A 47 -3.25 -9.64 0.17
N VAL A 48 -2.73 -8.42 0.15
CA VAL A 48 -3.27 -7.31 -0.67
C VAL A 48 -2.86 -7.47 -2.13
N ASP A 49 -1.59 -7.83 -2.37
CA ASP A 49 -1.07 -8.16 -3.69
C ASP A 49 -1.41 -9.62 -4.05
N LEU A 50 -2.70 -9.89 -4.25
CA LEU A 50 -3.12 -11.14 -4.89
C LEU A 50 -2.72 -11.06 -6.36
N ASN A 51 -1.52 -11.56 -6.67
CA ASN A 51 -1.26 -12.05 -8.01
C ASN A 51 -2.40 -13.04 -8.35
N PRO A 52 -3.23 -12.80 -9.38
CA PRO A 52 -4.41 -13.62 -9.66
C PRO A 52 -4.07 -15.08 -9.96
N ASN A 53 -2.79 -15.39 -10.19
CA ASN A 53 -2.27 -16.74 -10.38
C ASN A 53 -1.78 -17.42 -9.09
N ARG A 54 -1.82 -16.75 -7.93
CA ARG A 54 -1.52 -17.34 -6.62
C ARG A 54 -2.81 -17.64 -5.89
N SER A 55 -3.13 -18.91 -5.76
CA SER A 55 -4.18 -19.45 -4.89
C SER A 55 -3.83 -19.37 -3.40
N ASP A 56 -2.95 -18.44 -3.01
CA ASP A 56 -2.48 -18.28 -1.64
C ASP A 56 -3.60 -17.58 -0.86
N GLY A 57 -4.65 -18.33 -0.51
CA GLY A 57 -5.87 -17.83 0.11
C GLY A 57 -5.68 -17.22 1.50
N THR A 58 -6.66 -17.36 2.38
CA THR A 58 -6.61 -16.79 3.72
C THR A 58 -5.43 -17.35 4.54
N TRP A 59 -4.61 -16.47 5.12
CA TRP A 59 -3.47 -16.82 5.97
C TRP A 59 -3.83 -16.70 7.45
N LEU A 60 -3.14 -17.48 8.27
CA LEU A 60 -3.21 -17.37 9.72
C LEU A 60 -1.83 -16.99 10.24
N ALA A 61 -1.75 -15.86 10.95
CA ALA A 61 -0.50 -15.37 11.54
C ALA A 61 -0.70 -15.05 13.02
N ARG A 62 0.36 -15.17 13.83
CA ARG A 62 0.29 -14.72 15.23
C ARG A 62 0.40 -13.20 15.28
N GLU A 63 -0.40 -12.57 16.13
CA GLU A 63 -0.37 -11.12 16.31
C GLU A 63 1.05 -10.58 16.53
N SER A 64 1.84 -11.25 17.38
CA SER A 64 3.21 -10.84 17.71
C SER A 64 4.19 -10.83 16.54
N THR A 65 3.81 -11.42 15.41
CA THR A 65 4.64 -11.50 14.19
C THR A 65 4.28 -10.44 13.16
N LEU A 66 3.19 -9.70 13.38
CA LEU A 66 2.68 -8.70 12.46
C LEU A 66 3.23 -7.31 12.75
N ARG A 67 3.27 -6.49 11.70
CA ARG A 67 3.61 -5.08 11.80
C ARG A 67 2.43 -4.25 11.30
N LYS A 68 2.04 -3.23 12.04
CA LYS A 68 1.08 -2.25 11.53
C LYS A 68 1.71 -1.53 10.34
N LYS A 69 1.00 -1.45 9.23
CA LYS A 69 1.37 -0.45 8.23
C LYS A 69 1.05 0.90 8.83
N ARG A 70 1.99 1.84 8.73
CA ARG A 70 1.61 3.23 8.92
C ARG A 70 0.52 3.51 7.88
N PRO A 71 -0.56 4.23 8.25
CA PRO A 71 -1.45 4.74 7.23
C PRO A 71 -0.58 5.43 6.17
N PRO A 72 -0.91 5.29 4.86
CA PRO A 72 -0.23 6.08 3.86
C PRO A 72 -0.22 7.52 4.38
N LYS A 73 0.97 8.11 4.50
CA LYS A 73 1.04 9.55 4.74
C LYS A 73 0.17 10.13 3.63
N GLU A 74 -0.93 10.80 4.00
CA GLU A 74 -1.71 11.57 3.05
C GLU A 74 -0.73 12.37 2.22
N SER A 75 -0.73 12.13 0.90
CA SER A 75 0.01 12.89 -0.11
C SER A 75 1.51 13.03 0.19
N ASP A 76 2.32 12.16 -0.42
CA ASP A 76 3.71 12.48 -0.70
C ASP A 76 3.70 13.77 -1.55
N SER A 77 3.83 14.93 -0.90
CA SER A 77 3.77 16.25 -1.55
C SER A 77 4.82 16.40 -2.65
N SER A 78 5.76 15.45 -2.77
CA SER A 78 6.75 15.35 -3.83
C SER A 78 6.15 15.06 -5.20
N LEU A 79 5.08 14.26 -5.29
CA LEU A 79 4.40 13.95 -6.56
C LEU A 79 3.57 15.13 -7.06
N GLU A 80 2.82 15.76 -6.17
CA GLU A 80 2.05 16.97 -6.47
C GLU A 80 3.00 18.12 -6.85
N GLN A 81 4.09 18.32 -6.11
CA GLN A 81 5.12 19.30 -6.47
C GLN A 81 5.83 18.97 -7.79
N ALA A 82 6.02 17.69 -8.13
CA ALA A 82 6.60 17.28 -9.41
C ALA A 82 5.63 17.56 -10.57
N ALA A 83 4.34 17.29 -10.38
CA ALA A 83 3.30 17.61 -11.34
C ALA A 83 3.20 19.12 -11.59
N ASP A 84 3.20 19.93 -10.52
CA ASP A 84 3.15 21.39 -10.63
C ASP A 84 4.37 21.96 -11.35
N LYS A 85 5.58 21.45 -11.05
CA LYS A 85 6.80 21.86 -11.76
C LYS A 85 6.79 21.47 -13.24
N PHE A 86 6.24 20.31 -13.58
CA PHE A 86 6.13 19.87 -14.96
C PHE A 86 5.14 20.73 -15.75
N ILE A 87 3.96 21.02 -15.17
CA ILE A 87 2.94 21.88 -15.77
C ILE A 87 3.47 23.31 -15.97
N GLY A 88 4.22 23.85 -15.00
CA GLY A 88 4.87 25.15 -15.12
C GLY A 88 5.80 25.23 -16.34
N LYS A 89 6.70 24.26 -16.49
CA LYS A 89 7.63 24.20 -17.63
C LYS A 89 6.93 24.08 -18.98
N LEU A 90 5.83 23.33 -19.05
CA LEU A 90 5.04 23.22 -20.29
C LEU A 90 4.42 24.56 -20.70
N LYS A 91 3.91 25.33 -19.74
CA LYS A 91 3.35 26.67 -20.03
C LYS A 91 4.42 27.61 -20.56
N ASP A 92 5.60 27.63 -19.95
CA ASP A 92 6.69 28.50 -20.37
C ASP A 92 7.19 28.16 -21.79
N SER A 93 7.24 26.87 -22.13
CA SER A 93 7.66 26.42 -23.46
C SER A 93 6.65 26.78 -24.56
N LEU A 94 5.35 26.55 -24.32
CA LEU A 94 4.28 26.85 -25.28
C LEU A 94 4.09 28.36 -25.52
N PHE A 95 4.32 29.19 -24.50
CA PHE A 95 4.27 30.66 -24.66
C PHE A 95 5.47 31.20 -25.45
N SER A 96 6.65 30.61 -25.28
CA SER A 96 7.87 31.00 -25.99
C SER A 96 7.79 30.67 -27.50
N GLU A 97 7.20 29.53 -27.86
CA GLU A 97 6.99 29.17 -29.27
C GLU A 97 5.97 30.08 -29.96
N LYS A 98 4.86 30.42 -29.27
CA LYS A 98 3.85 31.35 -29.83
C LYS A 98 4.37 32.77 -30.03
N GLN A 99 5.26 33.27 -29.17
CA GLN A 99 5.87 34.59 -29.37
C GLN A 99 6.84 34.61 -30.55
N LYS A 100 7.57 33.52 -30.78
CA LYS A 100 8.46 33.39 -31.94
C LYS A 100 7.73 33.34 -33.27
N GLU A 101 6.60 32.65 -33.35
CA GLU A 101 5.81 32.58 -34.59
C GLU A 101 5.25 33.96 -34.99
N LEU A 102 4.80 34.75 -34.01
CA LEU A 102 4.25 36.10 -34.20
C LEU A 102 5.28 37.15 -34.66
N GLU A 103 6.58 36.95 -34.38
CA GLU A 103 7.65 37.86 -34.84
C GLU A 103 8.13 37.58 -36.28
N THR A 104 7.73 36.45 -36.87
CA THR A 104 8.15 36.03 -38.23
C THR A 104 7.17 36.34 -39.35
N GLU A 105 5.95 36.81 -39.07
CA GLU A 105 4.93 37.08 -40.09
C GLU A 105 4.90 38.53 -40.64
N ASP A 106 5.78 39.43 -40.17
CA ASP A 106 5.84 40.83 -40.61
C ASP A 106 7.23 41.27 -41.16
N GLY A 107 8.05 40.31 -41.61
CA GLY A 107 9.40 40.53 -42.17
C GLY A 107 9.50 40.39 -43.69
#